data_AF-A0A7K2M982-F1
#
_entry.id   AF-A0A7K2M982-F1
#
_cell.length_a   1.000
_cell.length_b   1.000
_cell.length_c   1.000
_cell.angle_alpha   90.00
_cell.angle_beta   90.00
_cell.angle_gamma   90.00
#
_symmetry.space_group_name_H-M   'P 1'
#
loop_
_entity.id
_entity.type
_entity.pdbx_description
1 polymer ?
#
loop_
_entity_poly.entity_id
_entity_poly.type
_entity_poly.pdbx_seq_one_letter_code
_entity_poly.pdbx_strand_id
1 'polypeptide(L)'
;ELTAALREAGAETTVAACDVTDREALARLLDAVPEDRPLRAVVHTAGVLADATVAELTHEQLAAALRPKADAAWLLHELTAGRPLDAFVLFSSAVATA
;
A
#
# COMPACT_ATOMS: atom_id res chain seq x y z
N GLU A 1 -10.97 6.40 -16.31
CA GLU A 1 -11.92 5.29 -16.52
C GLU A 1 -12.29 4.59 -15.21
N LEU A 2 -11.35 4.01 -14.46
CA LEU A 2 -11.64 3.33 -13.18
C LEU A 2 -12.45 4.17 -12.18
N THR A 3 -12.04 5.42 -11.93
CA THR A 3 -12.75 6.31 -10.99
C THR A 3 -14.16 6.68 -11.45
N ALA A 4 -14.38 6.74 -12.77
CA ALA A 4 -15.71 6.99 -13.33
C ALA A 4 -16.60 5.76 -13.09
N ALA A 5 -16.10 4.56 -13.40
CA ALA A 5 -16.83 3.31 -13.17
C ALA A 5 -17.19 3.09 -11.69
N LEU A 6 -16.29 3.41 -10.75
CA LEU A 6 -16.57 3.33 -9.32
C LEU A 6 -17.66 4.32 -8.87
N ARG A 7 -17.63 5.54 -9.42
CA ARG A 7 -18.66 6.56 -9.13
C ARG A 7 -20.02 6.18 -9.74
N GLU A 8 -20.03 5.62 -10.94
CA GLU A 8 -21.25 5.07 -11.57
C GLU A 8 -21.84 3.91 -10.75
N ALA A 9 -20.98 3.11 -10.10
CA ALA A 9 -21.40 2.08 -9.14
C ALA A 9 -21.80 2.63 -7.75
N GLY A 10 -21.78 3.95 -7.55
CA GLY A 10 -22.23 4.62 -6.32
C GLY A 10 -21.16 4.85 -5.26
N ALA A 11 -19.87 4.64 -5.57
CA ALA A 11 -18.77 4.84 -4.63
C ALA A 11 -18.17 6.26 -4.71
N GLU A 12 -17.97 6.90 -3.56
CA GLU A 12 -17.11 8.09 -3.47
C GLU A 12 -15.64 7.65 -3.59
N THR A 13 -14.91 8.24 -4.55
CA THR A 13 -13.54 7.83 -4.87
C THR A 13 -12.61 9.03 -4.92
N THR A 14 -11.50 8.93 -4.20
CA THR A 14 -10.38 9.87 -4.21
C THR A 14 -9.14 9.16 -4.75
N VAL A 15 -8.43 9.81 -5.69
CA VAL A 15 -7.13 9.35 -6.18
C VAL A 15 -6.09 10.36 -5.70
N ALA A 16 -5.07 9.88 -4.99
CA ALA A 16 -3.99 10.70 -4.48
C ALA A 16 -2.65 10.18 -4.97
N ALA A 17 -1.77 11.10 -5.37
CA ALA A 17 -0.37 10.78 -5.61
C ALA A 17 0.34 10.66 -4.25
N CYS A 18 0.83 9.47 -3.93
CA CYS A 18 1.56 9.21 -2.68
C CYS A 18 2.55 8.06 -2.91
N ASP A 19 3.81 8.29 -2.58
CA ASP A 19 4.76 7.19 -2.39
C ASP A 19 4.49 6.57 -1.02
N VAL A 20 4.08 5.31 -0.98
CA VAL A 20 3.77 4.59 0.27
C VAL A 20 5.03 4.28 1.10
N THR A 21 6.21 4.51 0.53
CA THR A 21 7.51 4.38 1.21
C THR A 21 7.99 5.70 1.82
N ASP A 22 7.29 6.82 1.53
CA ASP A 22 7.49 8.11 2.19
C ASP A 22 6.51 8.21 3.38
N ARG A 23 7.07 8.12 4.59
CA ARG A 23 6.31 8.16 5.84
C ARG A 23 5.49 9.44 6.00
N GLU A 24 6.03 10.59 5.63
CA GLU A 24 5.34 11.86 5.82
C GLU A 24 4.22 12.02 4.79
N ALA A 25 4.47 11.65 3.53
CA ALA A 25 3.45 11.66 2.49
C ALA A 25 2.30 10.71 2.84
N LEU A 26 2.62 9.51 3.32
CA LEU A 26 1.62 8.53 3.73
C LEU A 26 0.82 8.99 4.95
N ALA A 27 1.47 9.58 5.97
CA ALA A 27 0.77 10.14 7.11
C ALA A 27 -0.23 11.23 6.69
N ARG A 28 0.20 12.18 5.85
CA ARG A 28 -0.68 13.23 5.31
C ARG A 28 -1.87 12.64 4.54
N LEU A 29 -1.66 11.58 3.76
CA LEU A 29 -2.74 10.91 3.05
C LEU A 29 -3.75 10.27 4.01
N LEU A 30 -3.26 9.57 5.04
CA LEU A 30 -4.11 8.90 6.03
C LEU A 30 -4.88 9.91 6.90
N ASP A 31 -4.30 11.06 7.19
CA ASP A 31 -4.93 12.14 7.96
C ASP A 31 -5.96 12.94 7.13
N ALA A 32 -5.91 12.85 5.81
CA ALA A 32 -6.91 13.46 4.93
C ALA A 32 -8.24 12.66 4.86
N VAL A 33 -8.30 11.48 5.50
CA VAL A 33 -9.55 10.70 5.58
C VAL A 33 -10.53 11.39 6.54
N PRO A 34 -11.77 11.70 6.10
CA PRO A 34 -12.74 12.40 6.93
C PRO A 34 -13.10 11.68 8.24
N GLU A 35 -13.25 12.43 9.32
CA GLU A 35 -13.60 11.88 10.64
C GLU A 35 -15.01 11.26 10.69
N ASP A 36 -15.95 11.76 9.89
CA ASP A 36 -17.31 11.23 9.76
C ASP A 36 -17.37 9.89 9.02
N ARG A 37 -16.28 9.55 8.31
CA ARG A 37 -16.11 8.33 7.51
C ARG A 37 -14.70 7.77 7.73
N PRO A 38 -14.39 7.34 8.97
CA PRO A 38 -13.02 6.99 9.34
C PRO A 38 -12.50 5.80 8.54
N LEU A 39 -11.17 5.73 8.37
CA LEU A 39 -10.54 4.60 7.70
C LEU A 39 -10.87 3.29 8.43
N ARG A 40 -11.47 2.34 7.71
CA ARG A 40 -11.87 1.02 8.23
C ARG A 40 -11.07 -0.14 7.66
N ALA A 41 -10.43 0.03 6.50
CA ALA A 41 -9.66 -1.05 5.89
C ALA A 41 -8.45 -0.50 5.13
N VAL A 42 -7.37 -1.28 5.14
CA VAL A 42 -6.20 -1.10 4.28
C VAL A 42 -6.05 -2.33 3.42
N VAL A 43 -5.91 -2.14 2.10
CA VAL A 43 -5.56 -3.19 1.14
C VAL A 43 -4.29 -2.76 0.43
N HIS A 44 -3.16 -3.33 0.83
CA HIS A 44 -1.85 -2.96 0.32
C HIS A 44 -1.47 -3.85 -0.87
N THR A 45 -1.53 -3.26 -2.06
CA THR A 45 -1.21 -3.92 -3.34
C THR A 45 -0.01 -3.27 -4.05
N ALA A 46 0.62 -2.28 -3.43
CA ALA A 46 1.79 -1.62 -4.00
C ALA A 46 2.95 -2.61 -4.11
N GLY A 47 3.65 -2.56 -5.23
CA GLY A 47 4.74 -3.46 -5.52
C GLY A 47 5.35 -3.14 -6.86
N VAL A 48 6.65 -3.39 -6.97
CA VAL A 48 7.37 -3.39 -8.24
C VAL A 48 8.03 -4.75 -8.42
N LEU A 49 8.25 -5.14 -9.68
CA LEU A 49 8.99 -6.34 -10.02
C LEU A 49 10.41 -5.94 -10.42
N ALA A 50 11.38 -6.69 -9.91
CA ALA A 50 12.78 -6.57 -10.25
C ALA A 50 13.35 -7.98 -10.39
N ASP A 51 13.01 -8.63 -11.50
CA ASP A 51 13.35 -10.03 -11.74
C ASP A 51 14.86 -10.20 -11.95
N ALA A 52 15.44 -11.17 -11.25
CA ALA A 52 16.81 -11.60 -11.42
C ALA A 52 16.95 -13.05 -10.95
N THR A 53 17.91 -13.79 -11.52
CA THR A 53 18.32 -15.05 -10.91
C THR A 53 19.01 -14.79 -9.57
N VAL A 54 19.07 -15.78 -8.68
CA VAL A 54 19.77 -15.63 -7.39
C VAL A 54 21.24 -15.24 -7.58
N ALA A 55 21.88 -15.69 -8.66
CA ALA A 55 23.28 -15.39 -8.96
C ALA A 55 23.50 -13.95 -9.46
N GLU A 56 22.48 -13.34 -10.08
CA GLU A 56 22.56 -12.01 -10.69
C GLU A 56 21.85 -10.94 -9.84
N LEU A 57 21.12 -11.35 -8.80
CA LEU A 57 20.37 -10.44 -7.93
C LEU A 57 21.32 -9.49 -7.19
N THR A 58 21.15 -8.20 -7.46
CA THR A 58 21.86 -7.15 -6.75
C THR A 58 21.09 -6.69 -5.52
N HIS A 59 21.81 -6.08 -4.56
CA HIS A 59 21.20 -5.46 -3.39
C HIS A 59 20.21 -4.34 -3.77
N GLU A 60 20.51 -3.59 -4.83
CA GLU A 60 19.64 -2.51 -5.32
C GLU A 60 18.32 -3.05 -5.86
N GLN A 61 18.35 -4.12 -6.66
CA GLN A 61 17.14 -4.77 -7.17
C GLN A 61 16.30 -5.37 -6.04
N LEU A 62 16.95 -6.03 -5.07
CA LEU A 62 16.25 -6.58 -3.90
C LEU A 62 15.60 -5.47 -3.08
N ALA A 63 16.33 -4.38 -2.79
CA ALA A 63 15.80 -3.24 -2.08
C ALA A 63 14.63 -2.59 -2.84
N ALA A 64 14.76 -2.40 -4.17
CA ALA A 64 13.71 -1.85 -5.00
C ALA A 64 12.42 -2.70 -4.96
N ALA A 65 12.53 -4.03 -5.00
CA ALA A 65 11.39 -4.93 -4.94
C ALA A 65 10.73 -5.00 -3.55
N LEU A 66 11.53 -4.92 -2.48
CA LEU A 66 11.04 -5.03 -1.09
C LEU A 66 10.48 -3.71 -0.57
N ARG A 67 11.04 -2.56 -0.95
CA ARG A 67 10.66 -1.25 -0.42
C ARG A 67 9.15 -0.94 -0.53
N PRO A 68 8.49 -1.08 -1.70
CA PRO A 68 7.06 -0.81 -1.79
C PRO A 68 6.18 -1.91 -1.18
N LYS A 69 6.76 -3.02 -0.68
CA LYS A 69 6.05 -4.15 -0.07
C LYS A 69 6.27 -4.20 1.45
N ALA A 70 7.48 -4.54 1.88
CA ALA A 70 7.82 -4.75 3.28
C ALA A 70 7.90 -3.42 4.05
N ASP A 71 8.70 -2.47 3.55
CA ASP A 71 8.89 -1.18 4.24
C ASP A 71 7.59 -0.38 4.24
N ALA A 72 6.89 -0.33 3.10
CA ALA A 72 5.59 0.32 3.01
C ALA A 72 4.52 -0.33 3.91
N ALA A 73 4.46 -1.67 3.98
CA ALA A 73 3.54 -2.36 4.89
C ALA A 73 3.86 -2.05 6.36
N TRP A 74 5.14 -1.94 6.72
CA TRP A 74 5.55 -1.55 8.06
C TRP A 74 5.10 -0.12 8.40
N LEU A 75 5.33 0.84 7.50
CA LEU A 75 4.87 2.21 7.69
C LEU A 75 3.34 2.30 7.80
N LEU A 76 2.61 1.59 6.95
CA LEU A 76 1.16 1.49 7.03
C LEU A 76 0.70 0.92 8.38
N HIS A 77 1.35 -0.15 8.85
CA HIS A 77 1.06 -0.73 10.15
C HIS A 77 1.25 0.29 11.28
N GLU A 78 2.39 0.96 11.33
CA GLU A 78 2.69 1.96 12.38
C GLU A 78 1.72 3.14 12.36
N LEU A 79 1.43 3.69 11.17
CA LEU A 79 0.57 4.87 11.02
C LEU A 79 -0.92 4.57 11.19
N THR A 80 -1.31 3.28 11.21
CA THR A 80 -2.70 2.86 11.38
C THR A 80 -2.96 2.06 12.66
N ALA A 81 -1.94 1.76 13.46
CA ALA A 81 -2.05 0.93 14.67
C ALA A 81 -3.09 1.42 15.71
N GLY A 82 -3.34 2.74 15.78
CA GLY A 82 -4.35 3.33 16.66
C GLY A 82 -5.72 3.56 16.03
N ARG A 83 -5.92 3.17 14.77
CA ARG A 83 -7.16 3.42 14.02
C ARG A 83 -8.11 2.22 14.12
N PRO A 84 -9.44 2.43 14.07
CA PRO A 84 -10.42 1.35 14.20
C PRO A 84 -10.58 0.56 12.89
N LEU A 85 -9.50 -0.09 12.44
CA LEU A 85 -9.52 -0.93 11.24
C LEU A 85 -10.25 -2.26 11.51
N ASP A 86 -11.14 -2.63 10.60
CA ASP A 86 -11.76 -3.96 10.52
C ASP A 86 -10.88 -4.94 9.71
N ALA A 87 -10.02 -4.42 8.82
CA ALA A 87 -9.14 -5.23 7.98
C ALA A 87 -7.82 -4.54 7.63
N PHE A 88 -6.73 -5.32 7.64
CA PHE A 88 -5.43 -4.93 7.12
C PHE A 88 -4.90 -6.06 6.23
N VAL A 89 -5.05 -5.89 4.92
CA VAL A 89 -4.82 -6.94 3.92
C VAL A 89 -3.53 -6.65 3.16
N LEU A 90 -2.60 -7.61 3.17
CA LEU A 90 -1.36 -7.56 2.39
C LEU A 90 -1.46 -8.49 1.19
N PHE A 91 -1.27 -7.95 -0.02
CA PHE A 91 -1.20 -8.76 -1.23
C PHE A 91 0.16 -9.44 -1.34
N SER A 92 0.19 -10.75 -1.08
CA SER A 92 1.37 -11.60 -1.26
C SER A 92 1.26 -12.44 -2.54
N SER A 93 2.25 -13.30 -2.79
CA SER A 93 2.28 -14.20 -3.95
C SER A 93 2.70 -15.62 -3.54
N ALA A 94 2.25 -16.62 -4.28
CA ALA A 94 2.63 -18.02 -4.10
C ALA A 94 4.15 -18.25 -4.19
N VAL A 95 4.90 -17.34 -4.83
CA VAL A 95 6.37 -17.42 -4.87
C VAL A 95 7.03 -17.22 -3.49
N ALA A 96 6.29 -16.68 -2.52
CA ALA A 96 6.77 -16.45 -1.16
C ALA A 96 6.41 -17.57 -0.18
N THR A 97 5.74 -18.62 -0.65
CA THR A 97 5.39 -19.80 0.17
C THR A 97 6.34 -20.96 -0.15
N ALA A 98 6.80 -21.66 0.88
CA ALA A 98 7.70 -22.80 0.79
C ALA A 98 7.00 -24.09 0.35
#